data_AF-A0A1H9MCT0-F1
#
_entry.id   AF-A0A1H9MCT0-F1
#
_cell.length_a   1.000
_cell.length_b   1.000
_cell.length_c   1.000
_cell.angle_alpha   90.00
_cell.angle_beta   90.00
_cell.angle_gamma   90.00
#
_symmetry.space_group_name_H-M   'P 1'
#
loop_
_entity.id
_entity.type
_entity.pdbx_description
1 polymer ?
#
loop_
_entity_poly.entity_id
_entity_poly.type
_entity_poly.pdbx_seq_one_letter_code
_entity_poly.pdbx_strand_id
1 'polypeptide(L)'
;MKKILSFAGLLIMGGMIGYLGAKFFLSGSDTETASLLPGNSKVYLILLLPLMYLLVVGIHELGHVVAGKTQNFDFFGLTVGPFSWKPKDSGGIRFAWNKSLNLAGGVAMMLPNGDHRLRQRFMWFAAGGPLASLLLLGFCFLIGNLLPEGTFVRFLLFALGAFSGAIFIATILPFRAGGFASDGLRIINFARNGPTAAADLAGLQAMTHLRSGRPHEDLPADSFATVAADTSIPAQQRVTMDYYRYLHALGVNNIPQAAALLESVMGRLDEYPPGSHGGFYLEQAIFEAQYRKDLAAAEAALAQYEDSPFTESLSLPLTRATIANLRGDRAAVLAEIPAIEAALPKSMDQSRVPIIRQWVADWKA
;
A
#
# COMPACT_ATOMS: atom_id res chain seq x y z
N MET A 1 6.57 1.02 -21.84
CA MET A 1 7.17 -0.19 -22.47
C MET A 1 7.92 -1.08 -21.48
N LYS A 2 8.93 -0.62 -20.74
CA LYS A 2 9.66 -1.47 -19.75
C LYS A 2 8.78 -2.22 -18.73
N LYS A 3 7.71 -1.59 -18.22
CA LYS A 3 6.77 -2.20 -17.25
C LYS A 3 5.81 -3.25 -17.85
N ILE A 4 5.48 -3.12 -19.14
CA ILE A 4 4.70 -4.13 -19.87
C ILE A 4 5.58 -5.33 -20.19
N LEU A 5 6.86 -5.08 -20.54
CA LEU A 5 7.86 -6.14 -20.68
C LEU A 5 8.15 -6.87 -19.36
N SER A 6 8.12 -6.20 -18.20
CA SER A 6 8.30 -6.87 -16.91
C SER A 6 7.08 -7.71 -16.50
N PHE A 7 5.87 -7.24 -16.77
CA PHE A 7 4.64 -8.03 -16.54
C PHE A 7 4.54 -9.23 -17.49
N ALA A 8 4.83 -9.02 -18.78
CA ALA A 8 4.96 -10.10 -19.74
C ALA A 8 6.09 -11.07 -19.37
N GLY A 9 7.21 -10.57 -18.85
CA GLY A 9 8.31 -11.37 -18.32
C GLY A 9 7.90 -12.24 -17.14
N LEU A 10 7.08 -11.72 -16.22
CA LEU A 10 6.51 -12.48 -15.10
C LEU A 10 5.53 -13.55 -15.56
N LEU A 11 4.69 -13.26 -16.55
CA LEU A 11 3.78 -14.23 -17.16
C LEU A 11 4.54 -15.31 -17.94
N ILE A 12 5.60 -14.95 -18.66
CA ILE A 12 6.48 -15.89 -19.39
C ILE A 12 7.25 -16.76 -18.39
N MET A 13 7.78 -16.17 -17.33
CA MET A 13 8.49 -16.90 -16.28
C MET A 13 7.55 -17.84 -15.52
N GLY A 14 6.34 -17.40 -15.17
CA GLY A 14 5.30 -18.23 -14.58
C GLY A 14 4.88 -19.38 -15.50
N GLY A 15 4.72 -19.11 -16.80
CA GLY A 15 4.44 -20.12 -17.82
C GLY A 15 5.59 -21.13 -17.99
N MET A 16 6.85 -20.66 -17.96
CA MET A 16 8.04 -21.52 -18.03
C MET A 16 8.21 -22.38 -16.77
N ILE A 17 8.02 -21.81 -15.58
CA ILE A 17 8.07 -22.56 -14.32
C ILE A 17 6.95 -23.59 -14.28
N GLY A 18 5.73 -23.24 -14.72
CA GLY A 18 4.62 -24.18 -14.85
C GLY A 18 4.93 -25.32 -15.82
N TYR A 19 5.52 -25.02 -16.99
CA TYR A 19 5.93 -26.02 -17.97
C TYR A 19 7.04 -26.94 -17.46
N LEU A 20 8.08 -26.40 -16.85
CA LEU A 20 9.20 -27.16 -16.30
C LEU A 20 8.78 -27.99 -15.08
N GLY A 21 7.91 -27.45 -14.22
CA GLY A 21 7.32 -28.17 -13.10
C GLY A 21 6.47 -29.34 -13.59
N ALA A 22 5.59 -29.13 -14.57
CA ALA A 22 4.84 -30.22 -15.20
C ALA A 22 5.76 -31.28 -15.78
N LYS A 23 6.84 -30.89 -16.49
CA LYS A 23 7.81 -31.83 -17.05
C LYS A 23 8.55 -32.63 -15.97
N PHE A 24 8.96 -32.00 -14.87
CA PHE A 24 9.70 -32.66 -13.79
C PHE A 24 8.84 -33.64 -12.99
N PHE A 25 7.61 -33.25 -12.64
CA PHE A 25 6.68 -34.11 -11.89
C PHE A 25 6.06 -35.23 -12.76
N LEU A 26 5.99 -35.05 -14.08
CA LEU A 26 5.47 -36.04 -15.03
C LEU A 26 6.57 -36.88 -15.71
N SER A 27 7.85 -36.65 -15.36
CA SER A 27 9.01 -37.36 -15.93
C SER A 27 9.14 -38.82 -15.47
N GLY A 28 8.29 -39.30 -14.55
CA GLY A 28 8.31 -40.68 -14.05
C GLY A 28 7.41 -41.65 -14.81
N SER A 29 6.57 -41.17 -15.74
CA SER A 29 5.76 -42.01 -16.62
C SER A 29 6.44 -42.12 -17.98
N ASP A 30 6.59 -43.36 -18.47
CA ASP A 30 7.26 -43.71 -19.72
C ASP A 30 6.97 -42.75 -20.88
N THR A 31 7.98 -42.62 -21.74
CA THR A 31 8.11 -41.77 -22.92
C THR A 31 7.09 -42.05 -24.04
N GLU A 32 5.80 -42.01 -23.69
CA GLU A 32 4.65 -41.68 -24.52
C GLU A 32 3.80 -40.68 -23.72
N THR A 33 4.40 -39.57 -23.26
CA THR A 33 3.63 -38.41 -22.81
C THR A 33 3.00 -37.77 -24.04
N ALA A 34 1.97 -38.46 -24.54
CA ALA A 34 0.87 -37.94 -25.32
C ALA A 34 0.65 -36.52 -24.88
N SER A 35 0.63 -35.62 -25.86
CA SER A 35 0.32 -34.20 -25.71
C SER A 35 -0.62 -33.99 -24.52
N LEU A 36 -0.08 -33.65 -23.34
CA LEU A 36 -0.83 -33.40 -22.09
C LEU A 36 -1.87 -32.28 -22.26
N LEU A 37 -1.79 -31.64 -23.41
CA LEU A 37 -2.57 -30.56 -23.90
C LEU A 37 -3.17 -31.03 -25.25
N PRO A 38 -4.49 -31.24 -25.35
CA PRO A 38 -5.17 -31.28 -26.66
C PRO A 38 -4.65 -30.12 -27.52
N GLY A 39 -4.48 -30.26 -28.84
CA GLY A 39 -3.76 -29.27 -29.67
C GLY A 39 -4.18 -27.79 -29.48
N ASN A 40 -5.41 -27.54 -29.00
CA ASN A 40 -5.97 -26.22 -28.71
C ASN A 40 -5.78 -25.71 -27.26
N SER A 41 -5.30 -26.52 -26.31
CA SER A 41 -5.26 -26.15 -24.88
C SER A 41 -4.09 -25.23 -24.49
N LYS A 42 -3.11 -25.04 -25.38
CA LYS A 42 -2.14 -23.95 -25.25
C LYS A 42 -2.81 -22.57 -25.35
N VAL A 43 -3.82 -22.44 -26.21
CA VAL A 43 -4.61 -21.20 -26.34
C VAL A 43 -5.47 -20.98 -25.09
N TYR A 44 -6.14 -22.03 -24.59
CA TYR A 44 -6.91 -21.94 -23.34
C TYR A 44 -6.03 -21.56 -22.15
N LEU A 45 -4.80 -22.08 -22.05
CA LEU A 45 -3.85 -21.68 -21.03
C LEU A 45 -3.52 -20.19 -21.08
N ILE A 46 -3.16 -19.67 -22.24
CA ILE A 46 -2.84 -18.25 -22.42
C ILE A 46 -4.04 -17.37 -22.04
N LEU A 47 -5.26 -17.77 -22.41
CA LEU A 47 -6.49 -17.06 -22.06
C LEU A 47 -6.82 -17.14 -20.56
N LEU A 48 -6.46 -18.23 -19.89
CA LEU A 48 -6.71 -18.44 -18.46
C LEU A 48 -5.63 -17.83 -17.55
N LEU A 49 -4.42 -17.55 -18.06
CA LEU A 49 -3.33 -16.96 -17.27
C LEU A 49 -3.74 -15.67 -16.53
N PRO A 50 -4.42 -14.69 -17.15
CA PRO A 50 -4.90 -13.50 -16.42
C PRO A 50 -5.87 -13.85 -15.30
N LEU A 51 -6.77 -14.82 -15.52
CA LEU A 51 -7.73 -15.25 -14.51
C LEU A 51 -7.04 -15.97 -13.34
N MET A 52 -6.08 -16.84 -13.65
CA MET A 52 -5.24 -17.50 -12.64
C MET A 52 -4.45 -16.48 -11.82
N TYR A 53 -3.86 -15.48 -12.47
CA TYR A 53 -3.16 -14.39 -11.80
C TYR A 53 -4.06 -13.66 -10.81
N LEU A 54 -5.24 -13.23 -11.26
CA LEU A 54 -6.20 -12.54 -10.39
C LEU A 54 -6.64 -13.41 -9.21
N LEU A 55 -6.84 -14.71 -9.43
CA LEU A 55 -7.23 -15.63 -8.37
C LEU A 55 -6.11 -15.86 -7.35
N VAL A 56 -4.89 -16.16 -7.81
CA VAL A 56 -3.75 -16.44 -6.94
C VAL A 56 -3.35 -15.21 -6.13
N VAL A 57 -3.16 -14.07 -6.80
CA VAL A 57 -2.83 -12.80 -6.12
C VAL A 57 -4.00 -12.35 -5.25
N GLY A 58 -5.23 -12.52 -5.72
CA GLY A 58 -6.41 -12.18 -4.92
C GLY A 58 -6.49 -12.98 -3.62
N ILE A 59 -6.26 -14.29 -3.67
CA ILE A 59 -6.24 -15.14 -2.47
C ILE A 59 -5.08 -14.75 -1.53
N HIS A 60 -3.91 -14.43 -2.08
CA HIS A 60 -2.78 -13.92 -1.30
C HIS A 60 -3.15 -12.63 -0.55
N GLU A 61 -3.62 -11.61 -1.26
CA GLU A 61 -3.97 -10.33 -0.63
C GLU A 61 -5.15 -10.45 0.35
N LEU A 62 -6.12 -11.33 0.05
CA LEU A 62 -7.19 -11.66 0.99
C LEU A 62 -6.66 -12.33 2.25
N GLY A 63 -5.58 -13.10 2.16
CA GLY A 63 -4.86 -13.64 3.31
C GLY A 63 -4.40 -12.55 4.27
N HIS A 64 -3.80 -11.47 3.74
CA HIS A 64 -3.45 -10.29 4.55
C HIS A 64 -4.68 -9.64 5.17
N VAL A 65 -5.76 -9.48 4.41
CA VAL A 65 -7.01 -8.87 4.90
C VAL A 65 -7.61 -9.66 6.06
N VAL A 66 -7.73 -10.98 5.90
CA VAL A 66 -8.25 -11.89 6.92
C VAL A 66 -7.35 -11.86 8.15
N ALA A 67 -6.04 -12.04 7.98
CA ALA A 67 -5.09 -12.01 9.09
C ALA A 67 -5.15 -10.67 9.83
N GLY A 68 -5.09 -9.54 9.14
CA GLY A 68 -5.18 -8.23 9.75
C GLY A 68 -6.50 -8.01 10.50
N LYS A 69 -7.64 -8.49 9.97
CA LYS A 69 -8.92 -8.43 10.68
C LYS A 69 -8.89 -9.22 11.98
N THR A 70 -8.33 -10.44 12.00
CA THR A 70 -8.14 -11.21 13.25
C THR A 70 -7.22 -10.50 14.24
N GLN A 71 -6.32 -9.65 13.75
CA GLN A 71 -5.40 -8.86 14.55
C GLN A 71 -5.91 -7.45 14.87
N ASN A 72 -7.22 -7.18 14.73
CA ASN A 72 -7.83 -5.88 14.98
C ASN A 72 -7.24 -4.75 14.12
N PHE A 73 -7.05 -4.99 12.82
CA PHE A 73 -6.72 -3.95 11.85
C PHE A 73 -7.97 -3.57 11.06
N ASP A 74 -8.06 -2.30 10.70
CA ASP A 74 -9.13 -1.76 9.87
C ASP A 74 -8.78 -1.89 8.40
N PHE A 75 -9.79 -2.23 7.61
CA PHE A 75 -9.63 -2.38 6.17
C PHE A 75 -9.63 -0.99 5.53
N PHE A 76 -8.59 -0.68 4.75
CA PHE A 76 -8.46 0.62 4.09
C PHE A 76 -8.32 0.49 2.56
N GLY A 77 -7.98 -0.68 2.06
CA GLY A 77 -8.11 -0.97 0.63
C GLY A 77 -7.57 -2.33 0.24
N LEU A 78 -8.04 -2.82 -0.91
CA LEU A 78 -7.54 -4.02 -1.56
C LEU A 78 -7.46 -3.76 -3.06
N THR A 79 -6.33 -4.05 -3.69
CA THR A 79 -6.17 -3.95 -5.14
C THR A 79 -5.56 -5.22 -5.69
N VAL A 80 -6.17 -5.77 -6.73
CA VAL A 80 -5.75 -7.01 -7.42
C VAL A 80 -5.92 -6.78 -8.93
N GLY A 81 -4.82 -6.64 -9.65
CA GLY A 81 -4.86 -6.32 -11.07
C GLY A 81 -5.62 -5.00 -11.34
N PRO A 82 -6.66 -5.01 -12.22
CA PRO A 82 -7.45 -3.82 -12.53
C PRO A 82 -8.53 -3.53 -11.47
N PHE A 83 -8.74 -4.42 -10.51
CA PHE A 83 -9.81 -4.33 -9.52
C PHE A 83 -9.30 -3.72 -8.22
N SER A 84 -9.99 -2.70 -7.72
CA SER A 84 -9.68 -2.07 -6.45
C SER A 84 -10.96 -1.92 -5.62
N TRP A 85 -10.85 -2.17 -4.33
CA TRP A 85 -11.90 -2.02 -3.33
C TRP A 85 -11.42 -1.03 -2.28
N LYS A 86 -12.17 0.04 -2.09
CA LYS A 86 -11.84 1.12 -1.16
C LYS A 86 -13.03 1.40 -0.24
N PRO A 87 -12.82 1.94 0.97
CA PRO A 87 -13.90 2.47 1.78
C PRO A 87 -14.72 3.52 1.02
N LYS A 88 -16.05 3.52 1.21
CA LYS A 88 -16.96 4.57 0.75
C LYS A 88 -17.05 5.71 1.76
N ASP A 89 -17.37 6.90 1.28
CA ASP A 89 -17.69 8.06 2.11
C ASP A 89 -19.03 7.91 2.87
N SER A 90 -19.91 7.00 2.47
CA SER A 90 -21.13 6.66 3.22
C SER A 90 -21.01 5.43 4.12
N GLY A 91 -19.83 4.80 4.18
CA GLY A 91 -19.64 3.50 4.83
C GLY A 91 -19.81 2.33 3.86
N GLY A 92 -19.17 1.21 4.18
CA GLY A 92 -19.04 0.07 3.28
C GLY A 92 -17.91 0.23 2.27
N ILE A 93 -17.89 -0.65 1.27
CA ILE A 93 -16.80 -0.78 0.29
C ILE A 93 -17.33 -0.37 -1.09
N ARG A 94 -16.55 0.42 -1.83
CA ARG A 94 -16.76 0.72 -3.26
C ARG A 94 -15.73 0.01 -4.11
N PHE A 95 -16.21 -0.44 -5.26
CA PHE A 95 -15.34 -0.83 -6.35
C PHE A 95 -14.77 0.41 -7.05
N ALA A 96 -13.52 0.32 -7.47
CA ALA A 96 -12.81 1.29 -8.27
C ALA A 96 -11.88 0.57 -9.26
N TRP A 97 -11.67 1.17 -10.43
CA TRP A 97 -10.69 0.67 -11.39
C TRP A 97 -9.29 1.11 -10.99
N ASN A 98 -8.37 0.16 -10.90
CA ASN A 98 -6.96 0.45 -10.71
C ASN A 98 -6.32 0.85 -12.05
N LYS A 99 -5.85 2.10 -12.13
CA LYS A 99 -5.13 2.64 -13.29
C LYS A 99 -3.60 2.52 -13.15
N SER A 100 -3.10 2.11 -11.99
CA SER A 100 -1.67 2.02 -11.69
C SER A 100 -1.15 0.59 -11.86
N LEU A 101 -0.26 0.41 -12.85
CA LEU A 101 0.43 -0.87 -13.06
C LEU A 101 1.29 -1.28 -11.86
N ASN A 102 1.79 -0.32 -11.08
CA ASN A 102 2.59 -0.61 -9.89
C ASN A 102 1.76 -1.28 -8.79
N LEU A 103 0.45 -1.00 -8.71
CA LEU A 103 -0.47 -1.57 -7.72
C LEU A 103 -1.21 -2.80 -8.23
N ALA A 104 -1.10 -3.08 -9.53
CA ALA A 104 -1.73 -4.24 -10.14
C ALA A 104 -1.18 -5.56 -9.57
N GLY A 105 0.04 -5.52 -9.01
CA GLY A 105 0.74 -6.62 -8.35
C GLY A 105 0.02 -7.28 -7.18
N GLY A 106 -1.00 -6.62 -6.61
CA GLY A 106 -1.58 -6.99 -5.33
C GLY A 106 -1.17 -5.99 -4.25
N VAL A 107 -2.14 -5.35 -3.59
CA VAL A 107 -1.91 -4.52 -2.40
C VAL A 107 -3.11 -4.61 -1.46
N ALA A 108 -2.91 -5.17 -0.28
CA ALA A 108 -3.79 -5.06 0.87
C ALA A 108 -3.31 -3.95 1.82
N MET A 109 -4.12 -2.90 1.95
CA MET A 109 -3.87 -1.81 2.89
C MET A 109 -4.78 -1.96 4.10
N MET A 110 -4.15 -2.16 5.26
CA MET A 110 -4.82 -2.26 6.54
C MET A 110 -4.15 -1.37 7.57
N LEU A 111 -4.96 -0.73 8.39
CA LEU A 111 -4.50 0.22 9.39
C LEU A 111 -4.66 -0.39 10.78
N PRO A 112 -3.62 -0.43 11.62
CA PRO A 112 -3.72 -0.96 12.96
C PRO A 112 -4.68 -0.12 13.80
N ASN A 113 -5.45 -0.79 14.65
CA ASN A 113 -6.26 -0.15 15.68
C ASN A 113 -5.64 -0.42 17.06
N GLY A 114 -5.10 0.62 17.69
CA GLY A 114 -4.41 0.57 18.98
C GLY A 114 -2.99 -0.02 18.94
N ASP A 115 -2.19 0.29 19.96
CA ASP A 115 -0.75 -0.01 20.01
C ASP A 115 -0.38 -1.32 20.74
N HIS A 116 -1.34 -1.95 21.41
CA HIS A 116 -1.08 -3.17 22.18
C HIS A 116 -0.58 -4.32 21.29
N ARG A 117 0.58 -4.88 21.65
CA ARG A 117 1.29 -5.98 20.94
C ARG A 117 1.38 -5.76 19.42
N LEU A 118 1.51 -4.50 18.99
CA LEU A 118 1.43 -4.12 17.57
C LEU A 118 2.46 -4.85 16.71
N ARG A 119 3.68 -5.06 17.22
CA ARG A 119 4.72 -5.88 16.59
C ARG A 119 4.22 -7.30 16.23
N GLN A 120 3.63 -8.00 17.19
CA GLN A 120 3.15 -9.38 17.00
C GLN A 120 1.98 -9.42 16.01
N ARG A 121 1.05 -8.47 16.15
CA ARG A 121 -0.11 -8.33 15.27
C ARG A 121 0.31 -8.06 13.83
N PHE A 122 1.31 -7.20 13.63
CA PHE A 122 1.84 -6.91 12.30
C PHE A 122 2.57 -8.11 11.67
N MET A 123 3.29 -8.91 12.46
CA MET A 123 3.87 -10.17 11.95
C MET A 123 2.79 -11.14 11.45
N TRP A 124 1.69 -11.28 12.18
CA TRP A 124 0.55 -12.10 11.72
C TRP A 124 -0.12 -11.53 10.48
N PHE A 125 -0.30 -10.21 10.41
CA PHE A 125 -0.78 -9.54 9.21
C PHE A 125 0.12 -9.83 8.01
N ALA A 126 1.44 -9.66 8.15
CA ALA A 126 2.41 -9.95 7.10
C ALA A 126 2.45 -11.45 6.72
N ALA A 127 2.25 -12.36 7.68
CA ALA A 127 2.18 -13.80 7.38
C ALA A 127 0.89 -14.21 6.65
N GLY A 128 -0.17 -13.41 6.71
CA GLY A 128 -1.48 -13.72 6.14
C GLY A 128 -1.44 -14.10 4.65
N GLY A 129 -0.75 -13.31 3.82
CA GLY A 129 -0.63 -13.58 2.38
C GLY A 129 0.13 -14.87 2.07
N PRO A 130 1.38 -15.04 2.57
CA PRO A 130 2.12 -16.29 2.40
C PRO A 130 1.36 -17.53 2.88
N LEU A 131 0.68 -17.46 4.03
CA LEU A 131 -0.13 -18.58 4.53
C LEU A 131 -1.30 -18.91 3.60
N ALA A 132 -2.02 -17.91 3.08
CA ALA A 132 -3.10 -18.12 2.13
C ALA A 132 -2.59 -18.74 0.81
N SER A 133 -1.45 -18.29 0.30
CA SER A 133 -0.81 -18.88 -0.88
C SER A 133 -0.40 -20.34 -0.65
N LEU A 134 0.13 -20.66 0.53
CA LEU A 134 0.51 -22.03 0.88
C LEU A 134 -0.72 -22.95 1.02
N LEU A 135 -1.80 -22.45 1.64
CA LEU A 135 -3.07 -23.16 1.75
C LEU A 135 -3.69 -23.44 0.37
N LEU A 136 -3.65 -22.47 -0.55
CA LEU A 136 -4.13 -22.66 -1.91
C LEU A 136 -3.30 -23.70 -2.67
N LEU A 137 -1.97 -23.67 -2.52
CA LEU A 137 -1.09 -24.71 -3.09
C LEU A 137 -1.49 -26.11 -2.57
N GLY A 138 -1.62 -26.27 -1.25
CA GLY A 138 -2.00 -27.53 -0.63
C GLY A 138 -3.38 -28.03 -1.08
N PHE A 139 -4.36 -27.12 -1.14
CA PHE A 139 -5.72 -27.42 -1.62
C PHE A 139 -5.71 -27.90 -3.08
N CYS A 140 -5.05 -27.15 -3.97
CA CYS A 140 -4.93 -27.50 -5.38
C CYS A 140 -4.24 -28.86 -5.58
N PHE A 141 -3.18 -29.13 -4.82
CA PHE A 141 -2.47 -30.40 -4.89
C PHE A 141 -3.34 -31.56 -4.39
N LEU A 142 -4.02 -31.40 -3.25
CA LEU A 142 -4.90 -32.42 -2.68
C LEU A 142 -6.05 -32.77 -3.65
N ILE A 143 -6.79 -31.77 -4.12
CA ILE A 143 -7.92 -32.00 -5.03
C ILE A 143 -7.44 -32.52 -6.38
N GLY A 144 -6.31 -32.01 -6.91
CA GLY A 144 -5.72 -32.48 -8.16
C GLY A 144 -5.36 -33.98 -8.15
N ASN A 145 -4.95 -34.53 -7.00
CA ASN A 145 -4.67 -35.96 -6.87
C ASN A 145 -5.92 -36.84 -6.76
N LEU A 146 -7.10 -36.25 -6.48
CA LEU A 146 -8.37 -36.98 -6.45
C LEU A 146 -9.03 -37.05 -7.84
N LEU A 147 -8.53 -36.30 -8.82
CA LEU A 147 -9.11 -36.24 -10.16
C LEU A 147 -8.46 -37.26 -11.12
N PRO A 148 -9.21 -37.75 -12.13
CA PRO A 148 -8.67 -38.69 -13.11
C PRO A 148 -7.46 -38.11 -13.86
N GLU A 149 -6.52 -38.99 -14.18
CA GLU A 149 -5.33 -38.67 -14.97
C GLU A 149 -5.67 -38.13 -16.36
N GLY A 150 -4.84 -37.22 -16.88
CA GLY A 150 -5.02 -36.62 -18.20
C GLY A 150 -6.16 -35.59 -18.30
N THR A 151 -6.94 -35.35 -17.24
CA THR A 151 -8.02 -34.35 -17.29
C THR A 151 -7.49 -32.91 -17.29
N PHE A 152 -8.12 -32.04 -18.07
CA PHE A 152 -7.78 -30.61 -18.14
C PHE A 152 -7.93 -29.90 -16.79
N VAL A 153 -8.94 -30.29 -15.99
CA VAL A 153 -9.18 -29.73 -14.65
C VAL A 153 -8.05 -30.08 -13.68
N ARG A 154 -7.56 -31.34 -13.70
CA ARG A 154 -6.40 -31.76 -12.90
C ARG A 154 -5.16 -30.93 -13.25
N PHE A 155 -4.91 -30.76 -14.55
CA PHE A 155 -3.82 -29.92 -15.02
C PHE A 155 -3.96 -28.46 -14.56
N LEU A 156 -5.14 -27.86 -14.67
CA LEU A 156 -5.40 -26.49 -14.23
C LEU A 156 -5.19 -26.30 -12.72
N LEU A 157 -5.61 -27.25 -11.89
CA LEU A 157 -5.38 -27.22 -10.45
C LEU A 157 -3.90 -27.26 -10.12
N PHE A 158 -3.13 -28.17 -10.74
CA PHE A 158 -1.68 -28.20 -10.50
C PHE A 158 -0.98 -26.93 -11.00
N ALA A 159 -1.38 -26.37 -12.13
CA ALA A 159 -0.84 -25.11 -12.62
C ALA A 159 -1.17 -23.95 -11.65
N LEU A 160 -2.39 -23.89 -11.12
CA LEU A 160 -2.83 -22.90 -10.15
C LEU A 160 -2.06 -23.04 -8.83
N GLY A 161 -1.93 -24.28 -8.32
CA GLY A 161 -1.17 -24.60 -7.12
C GLY A 161 0.30 -24.23 -7.27
N ALA A 162 0.94 -24.62 -8.37
CA ALA A 162 2.33 -24.27 -8.67
C ALA A 162 2.53 -22.76 -8.72
N PHE A 163 1.60 -22.02 -9.35
CA PHE A 163 1.67 -20.56 -9.38
C PHE A 163 1.52 -19.94 -7.99
N SER A 164 0.59 -20.46 -7.18
CA SER A 164 0.44 -20.06 -5.77
C SER A 164 1.70 -20.33 -4.95
N GLY A 165 2.34 -21.49 -5.17
CA GLY A 165 3.63 -21.82 -4.56
C GLY A 165 4.75 -20.86 -4.99
N ALA A 166 4.79 -20.46 -6.26
CA ALA A 166 5.75 -19.48 -6.74
C ALA A 166 5.53 -18.09 -6.09
N ILE A 167 4.28 -17.66 -5.92
CA ILE A 167 3.94 -16.42 -5.19
C ILE A 167 4.33 -16.52 -3.71
N PHE A 168 4.07 -17.65 -3.07
CA PHE A 168 4.53 -17.90 -1.69
C PHE A 168 6.05 -17.75 -1.56
N ILE A 169 6.83 -18.41 -2.43
CA ILE A 169 8.30 -18.32 -2.41
C ILE A 169 8.74 -16.88 -2.67
N ALA A 170 8.16 -16.23 -3.68
CA ALA A 170 8.50 -14.86 -4.04
C ALA A 170 8.16 -13.83 -2.96
N THR A 171 7.23 -14.11 -2.04
CA THR A 171 6.82 -13.16 -0.99
C THR A 171 7.46 -13.46 0.36
N ILE A 172 7.82 -14.72 0.63
CA ILE A 172 8.48 -15.13 1.87
C ILE A 172 10.01 -14.93 1.84
N LEU A 173 10.63 -14.80 0.66
CA LEU A 173 12.05 -14.50 0.55
C LEU A 173 12.34 -13.05 0.96
N PRO A 174 13.37 -12.79 1.79
CA PRO A 174 13.59 -11.45 2.35
C PRO A 174 14.31 -10.53 1.36
N PHE A 175 13.55 -9.75 0.61
CA PHE A 175 14.08 -8.67 -0.24
C PHE A 175 13.19 -7.41 -0.24
N ARG A 176 13.69 -6.36 -0.88
CA ARG A 176 12.94 -5.13 -1.19
C ARG A 176 12.81 -4.96 -2.70
N ALA A 177 11.63 -4.60 -3.17
CA ALA A 177 11.36 -4.30 -4.57
C ALA A 177 10.37 -3.14 -4.69
N GLY A 178 10.64 -2.19 -5.59
CA GLY A 178 9.73 -1.07 -5.87
C GLY A 178 9.39 -0.19 -4.67
N GLY A 179 10.30 -0.07 -3.69
CA GLY A 179 10.08 0.70 -2.45
C GLY A 179 9.28 -0.05 -1.37
N PHE A 180 8.96 -1.33 -1.57
CA PHE A 180 8.28 -2.16 -0.57
C PHE A 180 9.16 -3.32 -0.11
N ALA A 181 9.09 -3.63 1.19
CA ALA A 181 9.62 -4.87 1.74
C ALA A 181 8.66 -6.03 1.46
N SER A 182 9.20 -7.15 1.00
CA SER A 182 8.52 -8.45 0.96
C SER A 182 7.96 -8.85 2.32
N ASP A 183 6.95 -9.71 2.35
CA ASP A 183 6.31 -10.17 3.58
C ASP A 183 7.28 -10.92 4.49
N GLY A 184 8.12 -11.77 3.90
CA GLY A 184 9.19 -12.45 4.62
C GLY A 184 10.17 -11.49 5.28
N LEU A 185 10.57 -10.43 4.58
CA LEU A 185 11.43 -9.39 5.16
C LEU A 185 10.73 -8.67 6.31
N ARG A 186 9.44 -8.34 6.19
CA ARG A 186 8.64 -7.73 7.27
C ARG A 186 8.59 -8.63 8.51
N ILE A 187 8.31 -9.92 8.33
CA ILE A 187 8.27 -10.91 9.41
C ILE A 187 9.64 -11.02 10.09
N ILE A 188 10.72 -11.20 9.31
CA ILE A 188 12.08 -11.33 9.83
C ILE A 188 12.52 -10.07 10.57
N ASN A 189 12.23 -8.88 10.03
CA ASN A 189 12.57 -7.62 10.68
C ASN A 189 11.95 -7.56 12.08
N PHE A 190 10.64 -7.75 12.18
CA PHE A 190 9.96 -7.70 13.48
C PHE A 190 10.36 -8.84 14.42
N ALA A 191 10.66 -10.02 13.90
CA ALA A 191 11.16 -11.14 14.70
C ALA A 191 12.56 -10.88 15.28
N ARG A 192 13.46 -10.26 14.49
CA ARG A 192 14.81 -9.88 14.92
C ARG A 192 14.83 -8.77 15.97
N ASN A 193 13.80 -7.93 16.01
CA ASN A 193 13.66 -6.86 16.98
C ASN A 193 14.86 -5.88 17.04
N GLY A 194 15.48 -5.61 15.88
CA GLY A 194 16.59 -4.67 15.77
C GLY A 194 16.14 -3.23 15.47
N PRO A 195 17.08 -2.31 15.17
CA PRO A 195 16.80 -0.90 14.90
C PRO A 195 15.75 -0.66 13.80
N THR A 196 15.81 -1.40 12.70
CA THR A 196 14.80 -1.31 11.62
C THR A 196 13.39 -1.70 12.10
N ALA A 197 13.28 -2.70 12.97
CA ALA A 197 12.00 -3.13 13.52
C ALA A 197 11.43 -2.09 14.49
N ALA A 198 12.30 -1.45 15.28
CA ALA A 198 11.93 -0.34 16.14
C ALA A 198 11.45 0.86 15.33
N ALA A 199 12.11 1.19 14.21
CA ALA A 199 11.68 2.24 13.30
C ALA A 199 10.32 1.94 12.64
N ASP A 200 10.13 0.72 12.13
CA ASP A 200 8.85 0.30 11.55
C ASP A 200 7.73 0.33 12.62
N LEU A 201 8.02 -0.11 13.85
CA LEU A 201 7.07 -0.04 14.97
C LEU A 201 6.72 1.40 15.34
N ALA A 202 7.71 2.29 15.41
CA ALA A 202 7.52 3.71 15.70
C ALA A 202 6.62 4.37 14.63
N GLY A 203 6.83 4.03 13.36
CA GLY A 203 5.98 4.50 12.27
C GLY A 203 4.54 3.99 12.35
N LEU A 204 4.34 2.72 12.73
CA LEU A 204 3.00 2.16 12.96
C LEU A 204 2.30 2.81 14.16
N GLN A 205 3.03 3.08 15.25
CA GLN A 205 2.51 3.76 16.44
C GLN A 205 2.14 5.22 16.14
N ALA A 206 2.96 5.94 15.38
CA ALA A 206 2.64 7.28 14.90
C ALA A 206 1.35 7.27 14.07
N MET A 207 1.18 6.31 13.18
CA MET A 207 -0.06 6.17 12.40
C MET A 207 -1.28 5.86 13.30
N THR A 208 -1.14 4.99 14.31
CA THR A 208 -2.21 4.77 15.32
C THR A 208 -2.53 6.06 16.07
N HIS A 209 -1.51 6.84 16.45
CA HIS A 209 -1.66 8.13 17.12
C HIS A 209 -2.50 9.10 16.30
N LEU A 210 -2.12 9.32 15.05
CA LEU A 210 -2.83 10.20 14.11
C LEU A 210 -4.28 9.75 13.93
N ARG A 211 -4.50 8.45 13.78
CA ARG A 211 -5.84 7.87 13.64
C ARG A 211 -6.72 8.01 14.87
N SER A 212 -6.12 7.99 16.05
CA SER A 212 -6.84 8.15 17.32
C SER A 212 -7.27 9.60 17.59
N GLY A 213 -6.85 10.54 16.73
CA GLY A 213 -7.15 11.97 16.89
C GLY A 213 -6.34 12.65 18.00
N ARG A 214 -5.27 12.01 18.48
CA ARG A 214 -4.38 12.59 19.50
C ARG A 214 -3.56 13.74 18.91
N PRO A 215 -3.40 14.88 19.60
CA PRO A 215 -2.71 16.05 19.07
C PRO A 215 -1.33 15.75 18.46
N HIS A 216 -0.94 16.49 17.42
CA HIS A 216 0.37 16.31 16.79
C HIS A 216 1.54 16.62 17.74
N GLU A 217 1.35 17.53 18.70
CA GLU A 217 2.34 17.88 19.73
C GLU A 217 2.69 16.70 20.66
N ASP A 218 1.84 15.69 20.77
CA ASP A 218 2.08 14.51 21.60
C ASP A 218 2.93 13.44 20.86
N LEU A 219 3.26 13.65 19.59
CA LEU A 219 4.11 12.74 18.84
C LEU A 219 5.53 12.72 19.44
N PRO A 220 6.18 11.54 19.58
CA PRO A 220 7.48 11.42 20.25
C PRO A 220 8.65 11.88 19.35
N ALA A 221 8.74 13.20 19.10
CA ALA A 221 9.66 13.80 18.15
C ALA A 221 11.14 13.47 18.41
N ASP A 222 11.57 13.35 19.67
CA ASP A 222 12.95 12.99 20.04
C ASP A 222 13.30 11.55 19.66
N SER A 223 12.34 10.63 19.84
CA SER A 223 12.50 9.23 19.42
C SER A 223 12.59 9.14 17.89
N PHE A 224 11.75 9.90 17.19
CA PHE A 224 11.81 10.00 15.73
C PHE A 224 13.12 10.62 15.24
N ALA A 225 13.66 11.61 15.95
CA ALA A 225 14.94 12.24 15.60
C ALA A 225 16.11 11.24 15.70
N THR A 226 16.09 10.39 16.73
CA THR A 226 17.10 9.33 16.90
C THR A 226 17.06 8.33 15.74
N VAL A 227 15.86 7.90 15.35
CA VAL A 227 15.68 7.00 14.20
C VAL A 227 16.08 7.67 12.88
N ALA A 228 15.74 8.95 12.69
CA ALA A 228 16.08 9.69 11.47
C ALA A 228 17.59 9.88 11.29
N ALA A 229 18.35 9.98 12.39
CA ALA A 229 19.80 10.14 12.38
C ALA A 229 20.58 8.81 12.22
N ASP A 230 19.97 7.66 12.52
CA ASP A 230 20.63 6.36 12.45
C ASP A 230 20.77 5.87 11.00
N THR A 231 21.98 5.98 10.45
CA THR A 231 22.26 5.62 9.06
C THR A 231 22.16 4.12 8.76
N SER A 232 22.09 3.26 9.79
CA SER A 232 21.85 1.83 9.64
C SER A 232 20.39 1.50 9.30
N ILE A 233 19.48 2.42 9.59
CA ILE A 233 18.05 2.29 9.28
C ILE A 233 17.83 2.72 7.82
N PRO A 234 17.03 1.97 7.02
CA PRO A 234 16.87 2.31 5.61
C PRO A 234 16.25 3.70 5.42
N ALA A 235 16.68 4.38 4.35
CA ALA A 235 16.44 5.81 4.16
C ALA A 235 14.95 6.18 4.19
N GLN A 236 14.10 5.41 3.50
CA GLN A 236 12.64 5.61 3.52
C GLN A 236 12.05 5.73 4.94
N GLN A 237 12.44 4.88 5.89
CA GLN A 237 11.94 4.96 7.27
C GLN A 237 12.46 6.22 7.98
N ARG A 238 13.71 6.63 7.72
CA ARG A 238 14.26 7.88 8.27
C ARG A 238 13.48 9.10 7.76
N VAL A 239 13.18 9.15 6.45
CA VAL A 239 12.34 10.22 5.89
C VAL A 239 10.92 10.20 6.47
N THR A 240 10.37 9.01 6.74
CA THR A 240 9.06 8.88 7.41
C THR A 240 9.09 9.49 8.81
N MET A 241 10.16 9.28 9.58
CA MET A 241 10.30 9.89 10.91
C MET A 241 10.43 11.42 10.83
N ASP A 242 11.16 11.95 9.86
CA ASP A 242 11.23 13.40 9.65
C ASP A 242 9.87 14.00 9.28
N TYR A 243 9.04 13.28 8.53
CA TYR A 243 7.66 13.69 8.27
C TYR A 243 6.82 13.75 9.56
N TYR A 244 6.93 12.77 10.47
CA TYR A 244 6.22 12.85 11.75
C TYR A 244 6.76 13.94 12.68
N ARG A 245 8.07 14.23 12.63
CA ARG A 245 8.66 15.39 13.33
C ARG A 245 8.14 16.71 12.77
N TYR A 246 7.90 16.78 11.45
CA TYR A 246 7.25 17.92 10.81
C TYR A 246 5.84 18.15 11.38
N LEU A 247 5.03 17.09 11.48
CA LEU A 247 3.70 17.19 12.10
C LEU A 247 3.77 17.66 13.55
N HIS A 248 4.69 17.09 14.35
CA HIS A 248 4.92 17.58 15.71
C HIS A 248 5.28 19.07 15.75
N ALA A 249 6.20 19.52 14.89
CA ALA A 249 6.60 20.92 14.81
C ALA A 249 5.42 21.84 14.45
N LEU A 250 4.49 21.40 13.59
CA LEU A 250 3.23 22.11 13.37
C LEU A 250 2.36 22.15 14.63
N GLY A 251 2.24 21.02 15.35
CA GLY A 251 1.46 20.92 16.60
C GLY A 251 1.90 21.92 17.67
N VAL A 252 3.21 22.09 17.85
CA VAL A 252 3.78 23.08 18.80
C VAL A 252 3.96 24.47 18.19
N ASN A 253 3.41 24.71 17.00
CA ASN A 253 3.49 25.97 16.25
C ASN A 253 4.93 26.47 15.97
N ASN A 254 5.90 25.57 15.85
CA ASN A 254 7.28 25.87 15.47
C ASN A 254 7.44 25.84 13.95
N ILE A 255 6.92 26.88 13.28
CA ILE A 255 6.90 26.97 11.81
C ILE A 255 8.30 26.91 11.17
N PRO A 256 9.37 27.55 11.71
CA PRO A 256 10.71 27.42 11.16
C PRO A 256 11.22 25.97 11.15
N GLN A 257 10.98 25.22 12.24
CA GLN A 257 11.38 23.82 12.31
C GLN A 257 10.54 22.95 11.36
N ALA A 258 9.23 23.20 11.28
CA ALA A 258 8.34 22.51 10.35
C ALA A 258 8.80 22.72 8.89
N ALA A 259 9.14 23.95 8.50
CA ALA A 259 9.66 24.26 7.18
C ALA A 259 10.94 23.47 6.86
N ALA A 260 11.94 23.51 7.75
CA ALA A 260 13.20 22.81 7.53
C ALA A 260 13.02 21.28 7.41
N LEU A 261 12.12 20.69 8.20
CA LEU A 261 11.82 19.27 8.14
C LEU A 261 11.08 18.90 6.86
N LEU A 262 10.08 19.69 6.45
CA LEU A 262 9.34 19.46 5.22
C LEU A 262 10.22 19.61 3.99
N GLU A 263 11.07 20.65 3.92
CA GLU A 263 12.06 20.82 2.86
C GLU A 263 13.02 19.61 2.80
N SER A 264 13.46 19.10 3.95
CA SER A 264 14.29 17.90 4.02
C SER A 264 13.57 16.63 3.53
N VAL A 265 12.27 16.50 3.81
CA VAL A 265 11.44 15.38 3.33
C VAL A 265 11.26 15.49 1.81
N MET A 266 10.90 16.66 1.31
CA MET A 266 10.71 16.91 -0.13
C MET A 266 12.01 16.69 -0.93
N GLY A 267 13.16 17.08 -0.36
CA GLY A 267 14.47 16.83 -0.98
C GLY A 267 14.89 15.35 -1.03
N ARG A 268 14.19 14.46 -0.31
CA ARG A 268 14.43 13.00 -0.29
C ARG A 268 13.21 12.21 -0.74
N LEU A 269 12.33 12.83 -1.52
CA LEU A 269 11.05 12.24 -1.92
C LEU A 269 11.23 10.96 -2.77
N ASP A 270 12.34 10.83 -3.48
CA ASP A 270 12.71 9.64 -4.27
C ASP A 270 12.92 8.36 -3.43
N GLU A 271 13.03 8.49 -2.11
CA GLU A 271 13.04 7.34 -1.18
C GLU A 271 11.65 6.68 -1.07
N TYR A 272 10.59 7.37 -1.51
CA TYR A 272 9.24 6.83 -1.61
C TYR A 272 8.93 6.38 -3.05
N PRO A 273 8.03 5.39 -3.22
CA PRO A 273 7.48 5.07 -4.53
C PRO A 273 6.85 6.30 -5.20
N PRO A 274 7.02 6.51 -6.52
CA PRO A 274 6.45 7.67 -7.22
C PRO A 274 4.94 7.82 -7.05
N GLY A 275 4.22 6.71 -6.87
CA GLY A 275 2.77 6.73 -6.64
C GLY A 275 2.34 7.37 -5.31
N SER A 276 3.26 7.67 -4.40
CA SER A 276 2.97 8.35 -3.14
C SER A 276 3.33 9.84 -3.17
N HIS A 277 4.07 10.31 -4.19
CA HIS A 277 4.60 11.67 -4.25
C HIS A 277 3.51 12.75 -4.26
N GLY A 278 2.40 12.50 -4.95
CA GLY A 278 1.27 13.45 -5.01
C GLY A 278 0.76 13.88 -3.64
N GLY A 279 0.71 12.98 -2.65
CA GLY A 279 0.29 13.33 -1.30
C GLY A 279 1.22 14.33 -0.61
N PHE A 280 2.53 14.20 -0.82
CA PHE A 280 3.53 15.11 -0.26
C PHE A 280 3.48 16.50 -0.91
N TYR A 281 3.22 16.59 -2.22
CA TYR A 281 3.02 17.88 -2.89
C TYR A 281 1.76 18.61 -2.43
N LEU A 282 0.66 17.88 -2.16
CA LEU A 282 -0.55 18.49 -1.58
C LEU A 282 -0.30 19.01 -0.16
N GLU A 283 0.46 18.28 0.66
CA GLU A 283 0.86 18.71 1.99
C GLU A 283 1.76 19.96 1.92
N GLN A 284 2.74 19.98 1.01
CA GLN A 284 3.59 21.15 0.78
C GLN A 284 2.77 22.36 0.36
N ALA A 285 1.82 22.20 -0.56
CA ALA A 285 0.94 23.28 -0.98
C ALA A 285 0.10 23.84 0.18
N ILE A 286 -0.42 22.97 1.06
CA ILE A 286 -1.11 23.41 2.28
C ILE A 286 -0.14 24.16 3.20
N PHE A 287 1.08 23.65 3.39
CA PHE A 287 2.06 24.27 4.26
C PHE A 287 2.41 25.70 3.82
N GLU A 288 2.73 25.86 2.53
CA GLU A 288 3.07 27.15 1.93
C GLU A 288 1.90 28.14 1.99
N ALA A 289 0.68 27.69 1.66
CA ALA A 289 -0.50 28.55 1.67
C ALA A 289 -0.92 28.96 3.09
N GLN A 290 -0.99 27.98 4.00
CA GLN A 290 -1.60 28.18 5.31
C GLN A 290 -0.64 28.79 6.33
N TYR A 291 0.64 28.41 6.32
CA TYR A 291 1.59 28.81 7.35
C TYR A 291 2.60 29.85 6.87
N ARG A 292 3.15 29.70 5.65
CA ARG A 292 4.12 30.67 5.10
C ARG A 292 3.47 31.84 4.36
N LYS A 293 2.19 31.71 4.00
CA LYS A 293 1.43 32.68 3.21
C LYS A 293 2.09 32.97 1.84
N ASP A 294 2.75 31.96 1.28
CA ASP A 294 3.42 32.03 -0.02
C ASP A 294 2.53 31.39 -1.09
N LEU A 295 1.81 32.23 -1.84
CA LEU A 295 0.88 31.78 -2.86
C LEU A 295 1.61 31.12 -4.04
N ALA A 296 2.75 31.67 -4.46
CA ALA A 296 3.49 31.18 -5.61
C ALA A 296 4.08 29.79 -5.33
N ALA A 297 4.66 29.60 -4.14
CA ALA A 297 5.17 28.30 -3.72
C ALA A 297 4.05 27.25 -3.58
N ALA A 298 2.89 27.65 -3.04
CA ALA A 298 1.74 26.75 -2.90
C ALA A 298 1.20 26.29 -4.26
N GLU A 299 1.06 27.20 -5.23
CA GLU A 299 0.64 26.89 -6.59
C GLU A 299 1.66 26.02 -7.34
N ALA A 300 2.95 26.30 -7.16
CA ALA A 300 4.03 25.50 -7.73
C ALA A 300 4.01 24.06 -7.20
N ALA A 301 3.77 23.87 -5.90
CA ALA A 301 3.62 22.55 -5.29
C ALA A 301 2.37 21.82 -5.83
N LEU A 302 1.21 22.50 -5.90
CA LEU A 302 -0.01 21.91 -6.47
C LEU A 302 0.17 21.52 -7.95
N ALA A 303 0.96 22.26 -8.72
CA ALA A 303 1.23 21.94 -10.12
C ALA A 303 2.01 20.63 -10.31
N GLN A 304 2.73 20.15 -9.29
CA GLN A 304 3.43 18.86 -9.29
C GLN A 304 2.53 17.69 -8.85
N TYR A 305 1.28 17.95 -8.44
CA TYR A 305 0.37 16.90 -8.01
C TYR A 305 -0.02 15.97 -9.16
N GLU A 306 0.29 14.69 -9.02
CA GLU A 306 -0.27 13.61 -9.84
C GLU A 306 -1.26 12.78 -9.04
N ASP A 307 -2.43 12.52 -9.64
CA ASP A 307 -3.46 11.70 -9.00
C ASP A 307 -2.99 10.26 -8.80
N SER A 308 -3.28 9.73 -7.61
CA SER A 308 -2.88 8.39 -7.21
C SER A 308 -4.02 7.68 -6.52
N PRO A 309 -4.13 6.34 -6.66
CA PRO A 309 -5.04 5.55 -5.85
C PRO A 309 -4.86 5.73 -4.33
N PHE A 310 -3.72 6.25 -3.86
CA PHE A 310 -3.46 6.55 -2.45
C PHE A 310 -3.83 7.96 -2.02
N THR A 311 -4.23 8.86 -2.92
CA THR A 311 -4.65 10.20 -2.52
C THR A 311 -5.94 10.11 -1.70
N GLU A 312 -5.90 10.64 -0.48
CA GLU A 312 -7.09 10.75 0.37
C GLU A 312 -8.10 11.74 -0.22
N SER A 313 -9.39 11.42 -0.06
CA SER A 313 -10.48 12.27 -0.57
C SER A 313 -10.51 13.67 0.04
N LEU A 314 -9.90 13.87 1.22
CA LEU A 314 -9.78 15.17 1.87
C LEU A 314 -8.67 16.04 1.25
N SER A 315 -7.56 15.44 0.81
CA SER A 315 -6.32 16.19 0.54
C SER A 315 -6.47 17.23 -0.56
N LEU A 316 -6.99 16.85 -1.73
CA LEU A 316 -7.09 17.77 -2.88
C LEU A 316 -8.11 18.91 -2.65
N PRO A 317 -9.35 18.66 -2.16
CA PRO A 317 -10.27 19.75 -1.80
C PRO A 317 -9.70 20.70 -0.76
N LEU A 318 -9.02 20.17 0.27
CA LEU A 318 -8.40 20.97 1.31
C LEU A 318 -7.30 21.88 0.75
N THR A 319 -6.39 21.34 -0.07
CA THR A 319 -5.33 22.12 -0.73
C THR A 319 -5.90 23.23 -1.61
N ARG A 320 -6.96 22.96 -2.37
CA ARG A 320 -7.62 23.98 -3.20
C ARG A 320 -8.24 25.09 -2.36
N ALA A 321 -8.92 24.72 -1.27
CA ALA A 321 -9.52 25.68 -0.36
C ALA A 321 -8.47 26.55 0.34
N THR A 322 -7.35 25.99 0.80
CA THR A 322 -6.28 26.77 1.45
C THR A 322 -5.63 27.77 0.49
N ILE A 323 -5.36 27.37 -0.76
CA ILE A 323 -4.84 28.27 -1.81
C ILE A 323 -5.86 29.35 -2.17
N ALA A 324 -7.12 28.98 -2.39
CA ALA A 324 -8.18 29.93 -2.71
C ALA A 324 -8.39 30.95 -1.59
N ASN A 325 -8.32 30.52 -0.33
CA ASN A 325 -8.41 31.39 0.82
C ASN A 325 -7.26 32.40 0.86
N LEU A 326 -6.02 31.96 0.62
CA LEU A 326 -4.87 32.86 0.53
C LEU A 326 -5.00 33.87 -0.61
N ARG A 327 -5.60 33.46 -1.75
CA ARG A 327 -5.88 34.34 -2.89
C ARG A 327 -7.02 35.34 -2.62
N GLY A 328 -7.83 35.12 -1.58
CA GLY A 328 -9.05 35.90 -1.31
C GLY A 328 -10.24 35.50 -2.19
N ASP A 329 -10.19 34.35 -2.85
CA ASP A 329 -11.29 33.84 -3.69
C ASP A 329 -12.31 33.07 -2.85
N ARG A 330 -13.20 33.81 -2.19
CA ARG A 330 -14.24 33.23 -1.32
C ARG A 330 -15.15 32.24 -2.07
N ALA A 331 -15.46 32.49 -3.33
CA ALA A 331 -16.33 31.61 -4.10
C ALA A 331 -15.68 30.24 -4.31
N ALA A 332 -14.39 30.19 -4.65
CA ALA A 332 -13.64 28.95 -4.78
C ALA A 332 -13.50 28.21 -3.45
N VAL A 333 -13.30 28.91 -2.33
CA VAL A 333 -13.26 28.28 -0.99
C VAL A 333 -14.59 27.60 -0.67
N LEU A 334 -15.70 28.32 -0.81
CA LEU A 334 -17.04 27.80 -0.49
C LEU A 334 -17.44 26.60 -1.38
N ALA A 335 -16.93 26.53 -2.61
CA ALA A 335 -17.18 25.42 -3.52
C ALA A 335 -16.53 24.09 -3.05
N GLU A 336 -15.39 24.14 -2.35
CA GLU A 336 -14.65 22.95 -1.89
C GLU A 336 -15.14 22.44 -0.51
N ILE A 337 -15.75 23.31 0.31
CA ILE A 337 -16.21 22.98 1.67
C ILE A 337 -17.08 21.71 1.75
N PRO A 338 -18.10 21.49 0.90
CA PRO A 338 -18.93 20.28 0.99
C PRO A 338 -18.12 18.99 0.85
N ALA A 339 -17.10 18.98 -0.02
CA ALA A 339 -16.21 17.84 -0.20
C ALA A 339 -15.30 17.64 1.02
N ILE A 340 -14.78 18.73 1.60
CA ILE A 340 -13.98 18.71 2.83
C ILE A 340 -14.81 18.13 4.00
N GLU A 341 -16.01 18.65 4.24
CA GLU A 341 -16.88 18.22 5.34
C GLU A 341 -17.28 16.75 5.22
N ALA A 342 -17.54 16.27 4.00
CA ALA A 342 -17.84 14.85 3.74
C ALA A 342 -16.63 13.93 4.00
N ALA A 343 -15.41 14.40 3.72
CA ALA A 343 -14.19 13.60 3.81
C ALA A 343 -13.57 13.59 5.22
N LEU A 344 -13.74 14.65 6.02
CA LEU A 344 -13.12 14.83 7.34
C LEU A 344 -13.27 13.63 8.30
N PRO A 345 -14.47 13.03 8.49
CA PRO A 345 -14.65 11.90 9.41
C PRO A 345 -13.87 10.63 9.04
N LYS A 346 -13.25 10.59 7.84
CA LYS A 346 -12.59 9.42 7.27
C LYS A 346 -11.12 9.67 6.92
N SER A 347 -10.63 10.88 7.15
CA SER A 347 -9.21 11.23 7.04
C SER A 347 -8.36 10.23 7.81
N MET A 348 -7.24 9.78 7.25
CA MET A 348 -6.36 8.85 7.96
C MET A 348 -5.74 9.55 9.18
N ASP A 349 -5.37 10.81 9.01
CA ASP A 349 -4.99 11.70 10.10
C ASP A 349 -6.26 12.33 10.70
N GLN A 350 -6.70 11.79 11.84
CA GLN A 350 -7.81 12.35 12.62
C GLN A 350 -7.33 13.48 13.54
N SER A 351 -6.02 13.59 13.81
CA SER A 351 -5.44 14.61 14.67
C SER A 351 -5.53 16.01 14.08
N ARG A 352 -5.51 16.12 12.75
CA ARG A 352 -5.73 17.40 12.04
C ARG A 352 -7.19 17.84 11.95
N VAL A 353 -8.16 16.97 12.23
CA VAL A 353 -9.59 17.26 12.02
C VAL A 353 -10.09 18.47 12.82
N PRO A 354 -9.76 18.64 14.12
CA PRO A 354 -10.18 19.82 14.87
C PRO A 354 -9.67 21.13 14.26
N ILE A 355 -8.41 21.16 13.82
CA ILE A 355 -7.77 22.32 13.20
C ILE A 355 -8.45 22.66 11.87
N ILE A 356 -8.70 21.65 11.03
CA ILE A 356 -9.36 21.88 9.73
C ILE A 356 -10.81 22.35 9.93
N ARG A 357 -11.53 21.84 10.94
CA ARG A 357 -12.87 22.33 11.27
C ARG A 357 -12.85 23.81 11.64
N GLN A 358 -11.83 24.25 12.37
CA GLN A 358 -11.66 25.66 12.68
C GLN A 358 -11.43 26.47 11.40
N TRP A 359 -10.55 26.03 10.50
CA TRP A 359 -10.33 26.70 9.21
C TRP A 359 -11.62 26.81 8.39
N VAL A 360 -12.40 25.73 8.30
CA VAL A 360 -13.68 25.74 7.58
C VAL A 360 -14.68 26.71 8.22
N ALA A 361 -14.71 26.81 9.55
CA ALA A 361 -15.55 27.79 10.24
C ALA A 361 -15.12 29.24 9.92
N ASP A 362 -13.82 29.50 9.95
CA ASP A 362 -13.24 30.81 9.63
C ASP A 362 -13.49 31.21 8.17
N TRP A 363 -13.46 30.26 7.24
CA TRP A 363 -13.75 30.49 5.83
C TRP A 363 -15.23 30.74 5.53
N LYS A 364 -16.13 30.22 6.37
CA LYS A 364 -17.58 30.43 6.27
C LYS A 364 -18.01 31.79 6.83
N ALA A 365 -17.30 32.29 7.84
CA ALA A 365 -17.48 33.64 8.38
C ALA A 365 -17.15 34.66 7.28
#